data_AF-A0A3D4ZNA6-F1
#
_entry.id   AF-A0A3D4ZNA6-F1
#
_cell.length_a   1.000
_cell.length_b   1.000
_cell.length_c   1.000
_cell.angle_alpha   90.00
_cell.angle_beta   90.00
_cell.angle_gamma   90.00
#
_symmetry.space_group_name_H-M   'P 1'
#
loop_
_entity.id
_entity.type
_entity.pdbx_description
1 polymer ?
#
loop_
_entity_poly.entity_id
_entity_poly.type
_entity_poly.pdbx_seq_one_letter_code
_entity_poly.pdbx_strand_id
1 'polypeptide(L)'
;MQSPGPRAERLRYRSNDISAKGIKAGSELKLLNGVYVLDCSDDAVHSNGNVTVEDGKYTVSSGDDAFHADETLTVSGGQIDILASYEGLEGVNVNVSGGTIRLASDDDGINAGGGQDGSGFGGAGRGNTFGTGASAYAINISGGYLVIRAGGDGLDSNGSIDMTAGTVLVSSTGGGDGALDYNSGFALSGGTLLAVGSGGMPSAPSAAEQPVIYIGFESVLEAGSLVAFTGEEQQYVYEMPIRTANLVFFSPELKPGSTYTVSTGGTCTGAPADGVFPAGASYSGGTVLTELTLTETITRYGNTVGGFGNNNGVRGDMQSGAKPQRSADGTMPIPQNGQQNFQKAQ
;
A
#
# COMPACT_ATOMS: atom_id res chain seq x y z
N MET A 1 60.61 39.51 -0.38
CA MET A 1 59.92 38.22 -0.60
C MET A 1 58.66 38.23 0.25
N GLN A 2 57.50 38.44 -0.35
CA GLN A 2 56.22 38.38 0.36
C GLN A 2 55.82 36.90 0.51
N SER A 3 55.57 36.48 1.74
CA SER A 3 54.99 35.15 2.03
C SER A 3 53.59 35.06 1.42
N PRO A 4 53.22 33.95 0.75
CA PRO A 4 51.85 33.75 0.32
C PRO A 4 50.99 33.44 1.56
N GLY A 5 49.96 34.25 1.79
CA GLY A 5 48.94 33.97 2.81
C GLY A 5 48.16 32.69 2.49
N PRO A 6 47.49 32.08 3.48
CA PRO A 6 46.77 30.83 3.29
C PRO A 6 45.65 31.02 2.26
N ARG A 7 45.73 30.28 1.15
CA ARG A 7 44.59 30.13 0.22
C ARG A 7 43.57 29.25 0.92
N ALA A 8 42.46 29.84 1.34
CA ALA A 8 41.26 29.08 1.62
C ALA A 8 40.82 28.39 0.33
N GLU A 9 41.03 27.07 0.25
CA GLU A 9 40.36 26.26 -0.77
C GLU A 9 38.85 26.34 -0.51
N ARG A 10 38.14 27.10 -1.35
CA ARG A 10 36.70 26.98 -1.44
C ARG A 10 36.39 25.61 -2.03
N LEU A 11 36.03 24.66 -1.17
CA LEU A 11 35.18 23.54 -1.57
C LEU A 11 33.87 24.13 -2.11
N ARG A 12 33.76 24.23 -3.44
CA ARG A 12 32.49 24.50 -4.11
C ARG A 12 31.90 23.17 -4.52
N TYR A 13 31.15 22.54 -3.62
CA TYR A 13 30.05 21.69 -4.06
C TYR A 13 28.93 22.64 -4.49
N ARG A 14 28.64 22.69 -5.79
CA ARG A 14 27.45 23.32 -6.33
C ARG A 14 26.76 22.30 -7.22
N SER A 15 25.96 21.41 -6.63
CA SER A 15 24.69 21.09 -7.26
C SER A 15 23.75 22.23 -6.84
N ASN A 16 23.24 22.99 -7.80
CA ASN A 16 22.23 24.01 -7.52
C ASN A 16 20.82 23.41 -7.45
N ASP A 17 20.67 22.09 -7.44
CA ASP A 17 19.44 21.45 -7.03
C ASP A 17 19.44 21.41 -5.50
N ILE A 18 18.72 22.36 -4.91
CA ILE A 18 18.26 22.22 -3.53
C ILE A 18 17.24 21.09 -3.58
N SER A 19 17.72 19.87 -3.37
CA SER A 19 16.86 18.71 -3.25
C SER A 19 15.85 18.97 -2.14
N ALA A 20 14.57 18.79 -2.45
CA ALA A 20 13.49 19.00 -1.49
C ALA A 20 13.13 17.72 -0.71
N LYS A 21 14.02 16.73 -0.80
CA LYS A 21 13.95 15.46 -0.08
C LYS A 21 14.29 15.65 1.40
N GLY A 22 13.73 14.81 2.27
CA GLY A 22 13.97 14.86 3.71
C GLY A 22 15.32 14.26 4.11
N ILE A 23 15.36 12.93 4.23
CA ILE A 23 16.58 12.16 4.52
C ILE A 23 17.01 11.46 3.24
N LYS A 24 18.25 11.67 2.79
CA LYS A 24 18.73 11.01 1.58
C LYS A 24 20.16 10.51 1.62
N ALA A 25 20.42 9.45 0.86
CA ALA A 25 21.75 8.90 0.60
C ALA A 25 21.94 8.61 -0.89
N GLY A 26 23.20 8.62 -1.35
CA GLY A 26 23.52 8.25 -2.73
C GLY A 26 23.74 6.75 -2.94
N SER A 27 23.55 5.91 -1.92
CA SER A 27 23.77 4.46 -2.02
C SER A 27 22.97 3.65 -1.01
N GLU A 28 23.25 3.75 0.28
CA GLU A 28 22.57 2.98 1.33
C GLU A 28 22.13 3.92 2.44
N LEU A 29 20.85 3.83 2.81
CA LEU A 29 20.26 4.56 3.91
C LEU A 29 19.67 3.59 4.92
N LYS A 30 20.20 3.62 6.16
CA LYS A 30 19.65 2.84 7.28
C LYS A 30 19.10 3.75 8.35
N LEU A 31 17.83 3.54 8.67
CA LEU A 31 17.09 4.21 9.73
C LEU A 31 16.87 3.19 10.84
N LEU A 32 17.79 3.20 11.82
CA LEU A 32 17.81 2.18 12.87
C LEU A 32 16.74 2.41 13.94
N ASN A 33 16.54 3.68 14.33
CA ASN A 33 15.54 4.14 15.29
C ASN A 33 15.48 5.69 15.22
N GLY A 34 14.55 6.31 15.95
CA GLY A 34 14.43 7.75 16.12
C GLY A 34 12.98 8.20 16.12
N VAL A 35 12.76 9.50 16.25
CA VAL A 35 11.47 10.14 16.00
C VAL A 35 11.66 11.14 14.87
N TYR A 36 10.95 10.93 13.77
CA TYR A 36 11.07 11.70 12.54
C TYR A 36 9.71 12.30 12.21
N VAL A 37 9.69 13.62 12.01
CA VAL A 37 8.54 14.34 11.47
C VAL A 37 9.02 14.98 10.19
N LEU A 38 8.56 14.47 9.05
CA LEU A 38 9.04 14.84 7.72
C LEU A 38 7.87 15.46 6.96
N ASP A 39 8.07 16.69 6.49
CA ASP A 39 7.17 17.42 5.59
C ASP A 39 8.03 17.92 4.43
N CYS A 40 7.97 17.20 3.31
CA CYS A 40 8.89 17.34 2.18
C CYS A 40 8.07 17.56 0.90
N SER A 41 8.60 18.32 -0.06
CA SER A 41 7.91 18.55 -1.35
C SER A 41 8.34 17.58 -2.46
N ASP A 42 9.22 16.66 -2.11
CA ASP A 42 9.86 15.58 -2.85
C ASP A 42 10.06 14.47 -1.78
N ASP A 43 10.73 13.37 -2.09
CA ASP A 43 10.75 12.18 -1.22
C ASP A 43 11.14 12.46 0.23
N ALA A 44 10.35 11.96 1.19
CA ALA A 44 10.68 12.15 2.60
C ALA A 44 11.91 11.33 3.02
N VAL A 45 12.03 10.09 2.52
CA VAL A 45 13.19 9.21 2.70
C VAL A 45 13.60 8.65 1.34
N HIS A 46 14.83 8.89 0.91
CA HIS A 46 15.30 8.50 -0.42
C HIS A 46 16.71 7.91 -0.43
N SER A 47 16.93 6.85 -1.21
CA SER A 47 18.29 6.40 -1.54
C SER A 47 18.40 6.00 -2.99
N ASN A 48 19.48 6.39 -3.66
CA ASN A 48 19.88 5.88 -4.99
C ASN A 48 20.32 4.39 -4.97
N GLY A 49 19.91 3.64 -3.96
CA GLY A 49 20.20 2.23 -3.75
C GLY A 49 19.21 1.73 -2.72
N ASN A 50 19.69 1.15 -1.61
CA ASN A 50 18.79 0.53 -0.62
C ASN A 50 18.37 1.48 0.51
N VAL A 51 17.11 1.36 0.94
CA VAL A 51 16.60 1.94 2.19
C VAL A 51 16.24 0.80 3.13
N THR A 52 16.72 0.87 4.38
CA THR A 52 16.36 -0.07 5.45
C THR A 52 15.82 0.69 6.65
N VAL A 53 14.60 0.38 7.07
CA VAL A 53 13.96 0.89 8.28
C VAL A 53 13.87 -0.26 9.29
N GLU A 54 14.63 -0.18 10.37
CA GLU A 54 14.65 -1.23 11.41
C GLU A 54 13.67 -0.94 12.55
N ASP A 55 13.58 0.32 12.97
CA ASP A 55 12.68 0.78 14.03
C ASP A 55 12.51 2.31 13.97
N GLY A 56 11.75 2.86 14.91
CA GLY A 56 11.52 4.30 15.09
C GLY A 56 10.08 4.72 14.87
N LYS A 57 9.81 6.00 15.10
CA LYS A 57 8.50 6.62 14.84
C LYS A 57 8.62 7.65 13.73
N TYR A 58 7.81 7.50 12.69
CA TYR A 58 7.82 8.34 11.51
C TYR A 58 6.43 8.94 11.34
N THR A 59 6.35 10.25 11.23
CA THR A 59 5.14 10.96 10.77
C THR A 59 5.53 11.71 9.51
N VAL A 60 4.99 11.28 8.36
CA VAL A 60 5.49 11.68 7.05
C VAL A 60 4.38 12.36 6.24
N SER A 61 4.73 13.46 5.58
CA SER A 61 3.99 14.05 4.49
C SER A 61 4.99 14.37 3.37
N SER A 62 4.75 13.84 2.18
CA SER A 62 5.62 14.02 1.01
C SER A 62 4.82 14.60 -0.14
N GLY A 63 5.48 15.38 -1.00
CA GLY A 63 4.94 15.80 -2.29
C GLY A 63 5.18 14.76 -3.39
N ASP A 64 6.10 13.84 -3.14
CA ASP A 64 6.40 12.67 -3.97
C ASP A 64 6.31 11.45 -3.04
N ASP A 65 7.31 10.59 -2.93
CA ASP A 65 7.14 9.33 -2.19
C ASP A 65 7.45 9.50 -0.71
N ALA A 66 6.79 8.74 0.16
CA ALA A 66 7.16 8.77 1.57
C ALA A 66 8.50 8.04 1.81
N PHE A 67 8.68 6.87 1.20
CA PHE A 67 9.92 6.11 1.24
C PHE A 67 10.24 5.57 -0.16
N HIS A 68 11.35 6.03 -0.74
CA HIS A 68 11.81 5.66 -2.07
C HIS A 68 13.20 5.01 -2.02
N ALA A 69 13.35 3.87 -2.67
CA ALA A 69 14.63 3.21 -2.89
C ALA A 69 14.79 2.84 -4.37
N ASP A 70 15.80 3.39 -5.07
CA ASP A 70 16.10 2.98 -6.46
C ASP A 70 16.37 1.46 -6.57
N GLU A 71 16.73 0.79 -5.47
CA GLU A 71 16.86 -0.66 -5.37
C GLU A 71 15.80 -1.26 -4.42
N THR A 72 16.19 -1.70 -3.21
CA THR A 72 15.29 -2.37 -2.27
C THR A 72 14.93 -1.47 -1.11
N LEU A 73 13.63 -1.33 -0.85
CA LEU A 73 13.09 -0.81 0.39
C LEU A 73 12.78 -1.97 1.34
N THR A 74 13.39 -1.97 2.52
CA THR A 74 13.14 -2.98 3.56
C THR A 74 12.64 -2.32 4.84
N VAL A 75 11.47 -2.75 5.33
CA VAL A 75 10.89 -2.33 6.61
C VAL A 75 10.76 -3.55 7.51
N SER A 76 11.53 -3.58 8.61
CA SER A 76 11.47 -4.66 9.60
C SER A 76 10.83 -4.25 10.92
N GLY A 77 10.57 -2.96 11.14
CA GLY A 77 9.97 -2.45 12.37
C GLY A 77 9.57 -0.98 12.32
N GLY A 78 9.18 -0.44 13.47
CA GLY A 78 8.79 0.96 13.64
C GLY A 78 7.27 1.23 13.60
N GLN A 79 6.91 2.45 13.99
CA GLN A 79 5.59 3.06 13.80
C GLN A 79 5.71 4.07 12.66
N ILE A 80 5.09 3.79 11.52
CA ILE A 80 5.16 4.63 10.32
C ILE A 80 3.75 5.14 10.01
N ASP A 81 3.53 6.43 10.22
CA ASP A 81 2.29 7.13 9.89
C ASP A 81 2.55 8.06 8.69
N ILE A 82 2.23 7.61 7.48
CA ILE A 82 2.29 8.40 6.24
C ILE A 82 0.93 9.08 6.06
N LEU A 83 0.91 10.38 6.28
CA LEU A 83 -0.32 11.18 6.25
C LEU A 83 -0.74 11.56 4.83
N ALA A 84 0.22 11.72 3.93
CA ALA A 84 0.05 11.99 2.51
C ALA A 84 1.37 11.75 1.75
N SER A 85 1.27 11.21 0.55
CA SER A 85 2.36 11.08 -0.42
C SER A 85 1.79 10.82 -1.82
N TYR A 86 2.63 10.88 -2.85
CA TYR A 86 2.28 10.37 -4.18
C TYR A 86 2.21 8.84 -4.13
N GLU A 87 3.33 8.17 -3.84
CA GLU A 87 3.35 6.75 -3.45
C GLU A 87 3.75 6.57 -1.98
N GLY A 88 3.26 5.52 -1.33
CA GLY A 88 3.58 5.24 0.07
C GLY A 88 4.99 4.67 0.25
N LEU A 89 5.19 3.44 -0.22
CA LEU A 89 6.45 2.71 -0.15
C LEU A 89 6.86 2.27 -1.56
N GLU A 90 7.98 2.77 -2.08
CA GLU A 90 8.45 2.46 -3.44
C GLU A 90 9.86 1.84 -3.42
N GLY A 91 10.04 0.85 -4.29
CA GLY A 91 11.34 0.47 -4.82
C GLY A 91 11.24 -0.64 -5.86
N VAL A 92 12.37 -1.10 -6.40
CA VAL A 92 12.39 -2.29 -7.26
C VAL A 92 11.86 -3.50 -6.50
N ASN A 93 12.24 -3.64 -5.23
CA ASN A 93 11.64 -4.59 -4.32
C ASN A 93 11.23 -3.89 -3.02
N VAL A 94 10.04 -4.21 -2.53
CA VAL A 94 9.56 -3.74 -1.22
C VAL A 94 9.37 -4.93 -0.30
N ASN A 95 10.17 -4.98 0.76
CA ASN A 95 10.16 -6.05 1.75
C ASN A 95 9.63 -5.53 3.08
N VAL A 96 8.50 -6.06 3.54
CA VAL A 96 7.92 -5.74 4.86
C VAL A 96 7.89 -6.99 5.72
N SER A 97 8.69 -6.99 6.79
CA SER A 97 8.75 -8.10 7.76
C SER A 97 8.22 -7.70 9.15
N GLY A 98 7.97 -6.41 9.38
CA GLY A 98 7.46 -5.92 10.65
C GLY A 98 7.04 -4.45 10.61
N GLY A 99 6.73 -3.91 11.78
CA GLY A 99 6.27 -2.54 11.95
C GLY A 99 4.74 -2.39 11.96
N THR A 100 4.29 -1.22 12.39
CA THR A 100 2.90 -0.76 12.27
C THR A 100 2.90 0.40 11.29
N ILE A 101 2.36 0.17 10.10
CA ILE A 101 2.39 1.09 8.96
C ILE A 101 0.96 1.52 8.67
N ARG A 102 0.69 2.82 8.76
CA ARG A 102 -0.57 3.43 8.32
C ARG A 102 -0.21 4.45 7.25
N LEU A 103 -0.75 4.25 6.05
CA LEU A 103 -0.40 5.11 4.92
C LEU A 103 -1.61 5.54 4.11
N ALA A 104 -1.55 6.80 3.68
CA ALA A 104 -2.43 7.39 2.69
C ALA A 104 -1.58 7.96 1.54
N SER A 105 -1.90 7.56 0.33
CA SER A 105 -1.21 7.97 -0.90
C SER A 105 -2.23 8.41 -1.97
N ASP A 106 -1.80 9.31 -2.84
CA ASP A 106 -2.61 9.81 -3.95
C ASP A 106 -2.59 8.86 -5.16
N ASP A 107 -1.50 8.12 -5.36
CA ASP A 107 -1.35 7.03 -6.33
C ASP A 107 -1.23 5.70 -5.57
N ASP A 108 -0.13 4.98 -5.68
CA ASP A 108 -0.03 3.63 -5.14
C ASP A 108 0.31 3.58 -3.65
N GLY A 109 -0.25 2.60 -2.95
CA GLY A 109 0.05 2.38 -1.54
C GLY A 109 1.45 1.82 -1.33
N ILE A 110 1.73 0.69 -1.99
CA ILE A 110 3.05 0.10 -2.10
C ILE A 110 3.28 -0.20 -3.57
N ASN A 111 4.36 0.31 -4.12
CA ASN A 111 4.75 0.11 -5.51
C ASN A 111 6.07 -0.65 -5.58
N ALA A 112 6.03 -1.86 -6.12
CA ALA A 112 7.22 -2.54 -6.64
C ALA A 112 7.35 -2.23 -8.13
N GLY A 113 7.86 -1.03 -8.38
CA GLY A 113 7.97 -0.42 -9.69
C GLY A 113 9.41 -0.08 -10.04
N GLY A 114 9.74 -0.10 -11.32
CA GLY A 114 11.02 0.42 -11.78
C GLY A 114 10.93 1.92 -11.98
N GLY A 115 11.72 2.69 -11.23
CA GLY A 115 11.86 4.12 -11.43
C GLY A 115 13.21 4.61 -10.91
N GLN A 116 13.97 5.34 -11.72
CA GLN A 116 14.84 6.37 -11.14
C GLN A 116 14.01 7.64 -11.15
N ASP A 117 13.79 8.23 -9.99
CA ASP A 117 13.28 9.57 -9.95
C ASP A 117 14.29 10.51 -10.60
N GLY A 118 13.98 10.90 -11.84
CA GLY A 118 14.64 11.98 -12.54
C GLY A 118 14.28 13.35 -11.94
N SER A 119 14.15 13.47 -10.61
CA SER A 119 13.78 14.70 -9.87
C SER A 119 14.91 15.75 -9.84
N GLY A 120 15.62 15.89 -10.96
CA GLY A 120 16.35 17.11 -11.32
C GLY A 120 15.62 17.78 -12.50
N PHE A 121 15.37 19.09 -12.41
CA PHE A 121 14.74 19.86 -13.49
C PHE A 121 15.55 19.71 -14.79
N GLY A 122 15.08 18.84 -15.69
CA GLY A 122 15.61 18.66 -17.05
C GLY A 122 16.31 17.31 -17.28
N GLY A 123 15.52 16.28 -17.58
CA GLY A 123 16.09 14.99 -17.96
C GLY A 123 15.09 14.03 -18.57
N ALA A 124 14.51 14.38 -19.73
CA ALA A 124 13.88 13.39 -20.58
C ALA A 124 14.87 12.25 -20.88
N GLY A 125 14.47 11.02 -20.58
CA GLY A 125 15.03 9.79 -21.15
C GLY A 125 16.53 9.59 -20.93
N ARG A 126 16.91 9.03 -19.77
CA ARG A 126 18.08 8.16 -19.71
C ARG A 126 17.62 6.74 -19.50
N GLY A 127 17.18 6.14 -20.60
CA GLY A 127 16.89 4.73 -20.68
C GLY A 127 18.09 3.89 -20.26
N ASN A 128 17.74 2.90 -19.44
CA ASN A 128 18.29 1.56 -19.34
C ASN A 128 19.50 1.34 -18.42
N THR A 129 19.24 0.70 -17.28
CA THR A 129 19.60 -0.72 -17.05
C THR A 129 18.71 -1.26 -15.92
N PHE A 130 17.43 -1.51 -16.21
CA PHE A 130 16.61 -2.33 -15.31
C PHE A 130 17.07 -3.79 -15.43
N GLY A 131 17.21 -4.45 -14.29
CA GLY A 131 17.44 -5.89 -14.22
C GLY A 131 16.36 -6.63 -15.02
N THR A 132 16.83 -7.36 -16.01
CA THR A 132 16.14 -8.40 -16.79
C THR A 132 14.86 -9.00 -16.18
N GLY A 133 13.70 -8.70 -16.79
CA GLY A 133 12.45 -9.47 -16.69
C GLY A 133 11.47 -9.00 -15.61
N ALA A 134 10.17 -9.10 -15.87
CA ALA A 134 9.09 -8.84 -14.90
C ALA A 134 9.25 -9.62 -13.57
N SER A 135 10.11 -10.64 -13.53
CA SER A 135 10.49 -11.39 -12.33
C SER A 135 11.44 -10.65 -11.36
N ALA A 136 11.86 -9.42 -11.64
CA ALA A 136 12.78 -8.65 -10.77
C ALA A 136 12.08 -7.74 -9.76
N TYR A 137 10.78 -7.49 -9.95
CA TYR A 137 9.97 -6.65 -9.07
C TYR A 137 9.14 -7.50 -8.11
N ALA A 138 9.19 -7.19 -6.83
CA ALA A 138 8.41 -7.93 -5.85
C ALA A 138 8.00 -7.08 -4.64
N ILE A 139 6.76 -7.28 -4.21
CA ILE A 139 6.32 -6.92 -2.85
C ILE A 139 6.34 -8.20 -2.01
N ASN A 140 7.18 -8.24 -0.98
CA ASN A 140 7.28 -9.36 -0.05
C ASN A 140 6.78 -8.95 1.33
N ILE A 141 5.69 -9.55 1.80
CA ILE A 141 5.09 -9.31 3.11
C ILE A 141 5.23 -10.57 3.96
N SER A 142 6.11 -10.52 4.95
CA SER A 142 6.39 -11.61 5.90
C SER A 142 6.05 -11.25 7.34
N GLY A 143 5.41 -10.10 7.56
CA GLY A 143 4.98 -9.63 8.87
C GLY A 143 4.47 -8.20 8.81
N GLY A 144 4.29 -7.61 9.99
CA GLY A 144 3.81 -6.24 10.15
C GLY A 144 2.28 -6.10 10.17
N TYR A 145 1.84 -4.89 10.53
CA TYR A 145 0.45 -4.46 10.49
C TYR A 145 0.34 -3.25 9.56
N LEU A 146 -0.28 -3.44 8.40
CA LEU A 146 -0.33 -2.47 7.31
C LEU A 146 -1.78 -2.03 7.09
N VAL A 147 -2.02 -0.73 7.15
CA VAL A 147 -3.30 -0.09 6.80
C VAL A 147 -3.03 0.87 5.65
N ILE A 148 -3.55 0.55 4.48
CA ILE A 148 -3.23 1.23 3.22
C ILE A 148 -4.50 1.83 2.62
N ARG A 149 -4.44 3.13 2.34
CA ARG A 149 -5.50 3.88 1.66
C ARG A 149 -4.91 4.57 0.44
N ALA A 150 -5.04 3.92 -0.71
CA ALA A 150 -4.46 4.37 -1.97
C ALA A 150 -5.51 5.08 -2.85
N GLY A 151 -5.07 6.13 -3.53
CA GLY A 151 -5.80 6.77 -4.61
C GLY A 151 -5.73 5.97 -5.91
N GLY A 152 -4.57 5.38 -6.20
CA GLY A 152 -4.28 4.40 -7.24
C GLY A 152 -4.38 2.97 -6.71
N ASP A 153 -3.42 2.11 -7.06
CA ASP A 153 -3.39 0.72 -6.67
C ASP A 153 -2.99 0.54 -5.20
N GLY A 154 -3.62 -0.41 -4.52
CA GLY A 154 -3.33 -0.67 -3.11
C GLY A 154 -1.95 -1.27 -2.90
N LEU A 155 -1.72 -2.42 -3.55
CA LEU A 155 -0.42 -3.05 -3.72
C LEU A 155 -0.22 -3.20 -5.23
N ASP A 156 0.74 -2.48 -5.81
CA ASP A 156 1.11 -2.58 -7.22
C ASP A 156 2.49 -3.24 -7.36
N SER A 157 2.56 -4.28 -8.17
CA SER A 157 3.83 -4.89 -8.52
C SER A 157 3.93 -5.14 -10.01
N ASN A 158 4.96 -4.56 -10.61
CA ASN A 158 5.34 -4.91 -11.97
C ASN A 158 5.85 -6.35 -12.11
N GLY A 159 5.92 -7.11 -11.00
CA GLY A 159 6.28 -8.51 -10.93
C GLY A 159 5.34 -9.30 -10.01
N SER A 160 5.86 -9.83 -8.91
CA SER A 160 5.08 -10.66 -7.97
C SER A 160 4.68 -9.93 -6.68
N ILE A 161 3.68 -10.48 -6.02
CA ILE A 161 3.39 -10.21 -4.61
C ILE A 161 3.47 -11.55 -3.87
N ASP A 162 4.17 -11.58 -2.74
CA ASP A 162 4.32 -12.75 -1.90
C ASP A 162 3.96 -12.37 -0.45
N MET A 163 2.86 -12.93 0.07
CA MET A 163 2.41 -12.68 1.44
C MET A 163 2.37 -13.97 2.25
N THR A 164 3.21 -14.04 3.27
CA THR A 164 3.42 -15.25 4.11
C THR A 164 2.99 -15.05 5.56
N ALA A 165 2.86 -13.79 6.01
CA ALA A 165 2.42 -13.42 7.35
C ALA A 165 2.04 -11.93 7.39
N GLY A 166 1.71 -11.42 8.58
CA GLY A 166 1.29 -10.02 8.78
C GLY A 166 -0.22 -9.82 8.66
N THR A 167 -0.65 -8.58 8.82
CA THR A 167 -2.03 -8.14 8.59
C THR A 167 -2.01 -6.98 7.60
N VAL A 168 -2.71 -7.13 6.48
CA VAL A 168 -2.80 -6.11 5.43
C VAL A 168 -4.27 -5.75 5.24
N LEU A 169 -4.60 -4.50 5.58
CA LEU A 169 -5.89 -3.88 5.34
C LEU A 169 -5.67 -2.83 4.25
N VAL A 170 -5.97 -3.17 3.01
CA VAL A 170 -5.66 -2.34 1.85
C VAL A 170 -6.93 -1.90 1.15
N SER A 171 -6.95 -0.64 0.72
CA SER A 171 -8.06 -0.06 -0.01
C SER A 171 -7.57 0.80 -1.17
N SER A 172 -8.27 0.71 -2.29
CA SER A 172 -8.05 1.50 -3.50
C SER A 172 -9.32 2.24 -3.89
N THR A 173 -9.17 3.52 -4.22
CA THR A 173 -10.28 4.37 -4.69
C THR A 173 -10.26 4.66 -6.18
N GLY A 174 -9.18 4.28 -6.87
CA GLY A 174 -8.93 4.57 -8.27
C GLY A 174 -9.92 3.94 -9.24
N GLY A 175 -10.24 4.65 -10.31
CA GLY A 175 -11.21 4.18 -11.31
C GLY A 175 -10.60 3.20 -12.32
N GLY A 176 -9.28 3.27 -12.51
CA GLY A 176 -8.49 2.36 -13.34
C GLY A 176 -7.80 1.26 -12.53
N ASP A 177 -7.93 1.33 -11.21
CA ASP A 177 -6.96 0.74 -10.28
C ASP A 177 -7.70 -0.19 -9.30
N GLY A 178 -6.97 -1.16 -8.75
CA GLY A 178 -7.44 -2.18 -7.85
C GLY A 178 -6.76 -2.11 -6.48
N ALA A 179 -7.36 -2.75 -5.47
CA ALA A 179 -6.67 -2.91 -4.19
C ALA A 179 -5.43 -3.82 -4.29
N LEU A 180 -5.34 -4.61 -5.37
CA LEU A 180 -4.26 -5.54 -5.69
C LEU A 180 -4.01 -5.47 -7.20
N ASP A 181 -2.79 -5.13 -7.63
CA ASP A 181 -2.32 -5.27 -9.01
C ASP A 181 -0.95 -5.96 -9.04
N TYR A 182 -0.79 -6.90 -9.96
CA TYR A 182 0.44 -7.65 -10.14
C TYR A 182 0.52 -8.27 -11.54
N ASN A 183 1.73 -8.27 -12.12
CA ASN A 183 1.94 -8.82 -13.46
C ASN A 183 2.23 -10.33 -13.49
N SER A 184 2.96 -10.87 -12.51
CA SER A 184 3.51 -12.23 -12.54
C SER A 184 2.83 -13.21 -11.58
N GLY A 185 2.17 -12.71 -10.55
CA GLY A 185 1.40 -13.53 -9.61
C GLY A 185 1.33 -12.93 -8.21
N PHE A 186 0.30 -13.30 -7.46
CA PHE A 186 0.21 -13.08 -6.02
C PHE A 186 0.04 -14.42 -5.32
N ALA A 187 1.08 -14.85 -4.59
CA ALA A 187 1.07 -16.01 -3.72
C ALA A 187 0.75 -15.61 -2.27
N LEU A 188 -0.33 -16.17 -1.72
CA LEU A 188 -0.84 -15.88 -0.37
C LEU A 188 -0.83 -17.14 0.50
N SER A 189 0.24 -17.35 1.27
CA SER A 189 0.41 -18.53 2.13
C SER A 189 0.14 -18.27 3.62
N GLY A 190 -0.02 -17.01 4.04
CA GLY A 190 -0.33 -16.71 5.43
C GLY A 190 -0.67 -15.25 5.69
N GLY A 191 -0.81 -14.91 6.98
CA GLY A 191 -1.27 -13.59 7.41
C GLY A 191 -2.78 -13.38 7.21
N THR A 192 -3.24 -12.15 7.42
CA THR A 192 -4.64 -11.74 7.18
C THR A 192 -4.66 -10.65 6.12
N LEU A 193 -5.50 -10.81 5.09
CA LEU A 193 -5.68 -9.83 4.02
C LEU A 193 -7.15 -9.42 3.94
N LEU A 194 -7.40 -8.12 3.99
CA LEU A 194 -8.64 -7.52 3.53
C LEU A 194 -8.27 -6.48 2.46
N ALA A 195 -8.62 -6.76 1.21
CA ALA A 195 -8.43 -5.83 0.10
C ALA A 195 -9.79 -5.29 -0.35
N VAL A 196 -9.96 -3.97 -0.39
CA VAL A 196 -11.25 -3.29 -0.61
C VAL A 196 -11.14 -2.36 -1.82
N GLY A 197 -11.96 -2.60 -2.85
CA GLY A 197 -11.97 -1.80 -4.07
C GLY A 197 -13.24 -0.96 -4.24
N SER A 198 -13.09 0.25 -4.79
CA SER A 198 -14.20 1.11 -5.20
C SER A 198 -14.87 0.67 -6.51
N GLY A 199 -14.29 -0.29 -7.24
CA GLY A 199 -14.84 -0.88 -8.46
C GLY A 199 -13.88 -0.88 -9.67
N GLY A 200 -12.74 -0.22 -9.58
CA GLY A 200 -11.65 -0.31 -10.56
C GLY A 200 -10.97 -1.69 -10.52
N MET A 201 -10.54 -2.15 -11.70
CA MET A 201 -9.81 -3.39 -12.01
C MET A 201 -9.68 -4.42 -10.87
N PRO A 202 -10.78 -5.08 -10.43
CA PRO A 202 -10.72 -5.93 -9.26
C PRO A 202 -9.96 -7.22 -9.52
N SER A 203 -8.99 -7.50 -8.65
CA SER A 203 -8.19 -8.71 -8.67
C SER A 203 -8.26 -9.46 -7.34
N ALA A 204 -7.84 -10.72 -7.35
CA ALA A 204 -7.67 -11.55 -6.16
C ALA A 204 -6.29 -12.22 -6.23
N PRO A 205 -5.74 -12.77 -5.13
CA PRO A 205 -4.53 -13.56 -5.18
C PRO A 205 -4.61 -14.68 -6.22
N SER A 206 -3.52 -14.94 -6.94
CA SER A 206 -3.48 -15.98 -7.98
C SER A 206 -3.28 -17.39 -7.40
N ALA A 207 -2.74 -17.47 -6.18
CA ALA A 207 -2.56 -18.72 -5.43
C ALA A 207 -2.72 -18.44 -3.93
N ALA A 208 -3.36 -19.36 -3.20
CA ALA A 208 -3.50 -19.27 -1.76
C ALA A 208 -3.46 -20.65 -1.08
N GLU A 209 -2.88 -20.74 0.12
CA GLU A 209 -2.83 -21.98 0.91
C GLU A 209 -4.17 -22.32 1.60
N GLN A 210 -4.93 -21.29 1.97
CA GLN A 210 -6.29 -21.41 2.47
C GLN A 210 -7.28 -20.74 1.50
N PRO A 211 -8.58 -21.06 1.56
CA PRO A 211 -9.58 -20.40 0.73
C PRO A 211 -9.60 -18.88 0.93
N VAL A 212 -9.75 -18.17 -0.17
CA VAL A 212 -9.99 -16.73 -0.25
C VAL A 212 -11.47 -16.49 -0.54
N ILE A 213 -12.07 -15.51 0.10
CA ILE A 213 -13.44 -15.05 -0.20
C ILE A 213 -13.34 -13.80 -1.06
N TYR A 214 -13.93 -13.81 -2.25
CA TYR A 214 -14.12 -12.63 -3.09
C TYR A 214 -15.60 -12.27 -3.14
N ILE A 215 -15.94 -11.02 -2.80
CA ILE A 215 -17.30 -10.51 -2.88
C ILE A 215 -17.31 -9.32 -3.84
N GLY A 216 -18.09 -9.42 -4.92
CA GLY A 216 -18.49 -8.26 -5.71
C GLY A 216 -19.92 -7.85 -5.34
N PHE A 217 -20.11 -6.67 -4.79
CA PHE A 217 -21.44 -6.23 -4.35
C PHE A 217 -22.28 -5.76 -5.55
N GLU A 218 -23.56 -6.12 -5.57
CA GLU A 218 -24.51 -5.64 -6.60
C GLU A 218 -24.76 -4.13 -6.48
N SER A 219 -24.70 -3.61 -5.27
CA SER A 219 -24.76 -2.18 -4.97
C SER A 219 -23.55 -1.79 -4.12
N VAL A 220 -22.93 -0.66 -4.47
CA VAL A 220 -21.77 -0.13 -3.75
C VAL A 220 -22.17 0.18 -2.31
N LEU A 221 -21.44 -0.39 -1.34
CA LEU A 221 -21.62 -0.06 0.07
C LEU A 221 -21.02 1.32 0.36
N GLU A 222 -21.65 2.09 1.24
CA GLU A 222 -21.08 3.34 1.74
C GLU A 222 -19.90 3.08 2.69
N ALA A 223 -18.94 4.00 2.74
CA ALA A 223 -17.90 3.97 3.77
C ALA A 223 -18.54 3.95 5.18
N GLY A 224 -17.94 3.22 6.11
CA GLY A 224 -18.52 2.98 7.44
C GLY A 224 -19.56 1.86 7.49
N SER A 225 -19.95 1.28 6.35
CA SER A 225 -20.81 0.07 6.35
C SER A 225 -20.04 -1.11 6.96
N LEU A 226 -20.73 -1.93 7.76
CA LEU A 226 -20.15 -3.16 8.27
C LEU A 226 -20.30 -4.31 7.26
N VAL A 227 -19.27 -5.15 7.17
CA VAL A 227 -19.32 -6.47 6.53
C VAL A 227 -18.89 -7.51 7.55
N ALA A 228 -19.74 -8.51 7.77
CA ALA A 228 -19.47 -9.60 8.70
C ALA A 228 -19.38 -10.95 7.98
N PHE A 229 -18.36 -11.71 8.30
CA PHE A 229 -18.18 -13.12 7.91
C PHE A 229 -18.37 -13.97 9.15
N THR A 230 -19.50 -14.66 9.26
CA THR A 230 -19.84 -15.48 10.43
C THR A 230 -19.81 -16.96 10.05
N GLY A 231 -18.81 -17.67 10.55
CA GLY A 231 -18.72 -19.13 10.48
C GLY A 231 -19.19 -19.79 11.78
N GLU A 232 -18.97 -21.10 11.90
CA GLU A 232 -19.33 -21.87 13.10
C GLU A 232 -18.44 -21.52 14.32
N GLU A 233 -17.13 -21.38 14.10
CA GLU A 233 -16.15 -21.10 15.17
C GLU A 233 -15.69 -19.64 15.18
N GLN A 234 -15.69 -18.99 14.01
CA GLN A 234 -15.04 -17.69 13.81
C GLN A 234 -16.03 -16.64 13.31
N GLN A 235 -15.85 -15.41 13.79
CA GLN A 235 -16.56 -14.23 13.30
C GLN A 235 -15.57 -13.11 13.03
N TYR A 236 -15.59 -12.60 11.80
CA TYR A 236 -14.84 -11.41 11.39
C TYR A 236 -15.83 -10.30 11.05
N VAL A 237 -15.60 -9.10 11.58
CA VAL A 237 -16.43 -7.93 11.28
C VAL A 237 -15.52 -6.78 10.95
N TYR A 238 -15.75 -6.20 9.77
CA TYR A 238 -14.98 -5.08 9.24
C TYR A 238 -15.89 -3.90 8.96
N GLU A 239 -15.47 -2.72 9.38
CA GLU A 239 -16.02 -1.44 8.93
C GLU A 239 -15.30 -1.01 7.65
N MET A 240 -16.05 -0.81 6.57
CA MET A 240 -15.48 -0.51 5.26
C MET A 240 -14.83 0.88 5.23
N PRO A 241 -13.54 0.98 4.85
CA PRO A 241 -12.79 2.24 4.93
C PRO A 241 -13.19 3.25 3.84
N ILE A 242 -13.82 2.79 2.77
CA ILE A 242 -14.18 3.54 1.55
C ILE A 242 -15.53 3.06 1.03
N ARG A 243 -16.08 3.77 0.02
CA ARG A 243 -17.17 3.21 -0.78
C ARG A 243 -16.70 1.91 -1.43
N THR A 244 -17.42 0.82 -1.18
CA THR A 244 -16.94 -0.54 -1.46
C THR A 244 -17.81 -1.21 -2.51
N ALA A 245 -17.22 -1.48 -3.68
CA ALA A 245 -17.87 -2.24 -4.75
C ALA A 245 -17.43 -3.70 -4.76
N ASN A 246 -16.21 -3.99 -4.32
CA ASN A 246 -15.69 -5.34 -4.19
C ASN A 246 -14.75 -5.47 -2.99
N LEU A 247 -14.57 -6.68 -2.50
CA LEU A 247 -13.51 -7.01 -1.56
C LEU A 247 -12.96 -8.41 -1.77
N VAL A 248 -11.75 -8.61 -1.26
CA VAL A 248 -11.07 -9.89 -1.08
C VAL A 248 -10.78 -10.05 0.40
N PHE A 249 -11.13 -11.19 0.97
CA PHE A 249 -10.84 -11.52 2.35
C PHE A 249 -10.13 -12.88 2.45
N PHE A 250 -9.05 -12.90 3.23
CA PHE A 250 -8.31 -14.10 3.59
C PHE A 250 -7.91 -14.04 5.06
N SER A 251 -7.99 -15.20 5.72
CA SER A 251 -7.42 -15.46 7.04
C SER A 251 -6.91 -16.90 7.05
N PRO A 252 -5.84 -17.22 7.82
CA PRO A 252 -5.32 -18.59 7.92
C PRO A 252 -6.33 -19.56 8.57
N GLU A 253 -7.39 -19.03 9.18
CA GLU A 253 -8.44 -19.80 9.84
C GLU A 253 -9.62 -20.12 8.91
N LEU A 254 -9.65 -19.58 7.68
CA LEU A 254 -10.60 -20.01 6.66
C LEU A 254 -10.20 -21.42 6.23
N LYS A 255 -11.01 -22.44 6.56
CA LYS A 255 -10.70 -23.84 6.24
C LYS A 255 -11.51 -24.30 5.00
N PRO A 256 -10.94 -25.15 4.12
CA PRO A 256 -11.70 -25.78 3.05
C PRO A 256 -12.92 -26.53 3.58
N GLY A 257 -14.08 -26.32 2.95
CA GLY A 257 -15.36 -26.93 3.32
C GLY A 257 -16.12 -26.23 4.44
N SER A 258 -15.52 -25.24 5.13
CA SER A 258 -16.26 -24.41 6.10
C SER A 258 -17.31 -23.55 5.38
N THR A 259 -18.40 -23.24 6.08
CA THR A 259 -19.45 -22.35 5.58
C THR A 259 -19.44 -21.04 6.37
N TYR A 260 -19.55 -19.92 5.66
CA TYR A 260 -19.63 -18.58 6.23
C TYR A 260 -20.88 -17.86 5.72
N THR A 261 -21.67 -17.32 6.63
CA THR A 261 -22.71 -16.34 6.33
C THR A 261 -22.07 -14.96 6.19
N VAL A 262 -22.21 -14.35 5.02
CA VAL A 262 -21.76 -12.98 4.75
C VAL A 262 -22.94 -12.04 4.94
N SER A 263 -22.79 -11.03 5.79
CA SER A 263 -23.82 -10.03 6.07
C SER A 263 -23.28 -8.61 5.92
N THR A 264 -24.16 -7.67 5.54
CA THR A 264 -23.83 -6.23 5.46
C THR A 264 -24.68 -5.41 6.42
N GLY A 265 -24.17 -4.24 6.82
CA GLY A 265 -24.82 -3.35 7.78
C GLY A 265 -24.90 -3.96 9.17
N GLY A 266 -25.93 -3.61 9.93
CA GLY A 266 -26.08 -4.04 11.33
C GLY A 266 -25.21 -3.23 12.29
N THR A 267 -24.95 -3.81 13.45
CA THR A 267 -24.15 -3.20 14.52
C THR A 267 -23.22 -4.24 15.14
N CYS A 268 -22.08 -3.79 15.67
CA CYS A 268 -21.13 -4.64 16.37
C CYS A 268 -20.71 -3.98 17.68
N THR A 269 -20.50 -4.75 18.74
CA THR A 269 -20.03 -4.21 20.02
C THR A 269 -18.53 -3.92 19.98
N GLY A 270 -18.09 -2.96 20.81
CA GLY A 270 -16.72 -2.46 20.77
C GLY A 270 -16.52 -1.37 19.72
N ALA A 271 -15.31 -0.82 19.66
CA ALA A 271 -14.91 0.12 18.62
C ALA A 271 -13.94 -0.58 17.66
N PRO A 272 -14.07 -0.38 16.34
CA PRO A 272 -13.09 -0.91 15.41
C PRO A 272 -11.76 -0.18 15.55
N ALA A 273 -10.66 -0.93 15.48
CA ALA A 273 -9.32 -0.39 15.28
C ALA A 273 -8.96 -0.53 13.80
N ASP A 274 -8.72 0.60 13.13
CA ASP A 274 -8.44 0.65 11.68
C ASP A 274 -9.48 -0.11 10.83
N GLY A 275 -10.74 -0.10 11.28
CA GLY A 275 -11.85 -0.78 10.62
C GLY A 275 -12.03 -2.26 11.02
N VAL A 276 -11.22 -2.81 11.91
CA VAL A 276 -11.35 -4.21 12.38
C VAL A 276 -11.97 -4.25 13.77
N PHE A 277 -13.07 -4.97 13.93
CA PHE A 277 -13.63 -5.23 15.26
C PHE A 277 -12.85 -6.32 16.00
N PRO A 278 -12.70 -6.22 17.33
CA PRO A 278 -11.96 -7.19 18.11
C PRO A 278 -12.64 -8.56 18.10
N ALA A 279 -11.85 -9.63 18.18
CA ALA A 279 -12.37 -10.99 18.34
C ALA A 279 -13.30 -11.09 19.57
N GLY A 280 -14.42 -11.77 19.42
CA GLY A 280 -15.47 -11.88 20.45
C GLY A 280 -16.42 -10.67 20.54
N ALA A 281 -16.23 -9.64 19.70
CA ALA A 281 -17.26 -8.63 19.49
C ALA A 281 -18.57 -9.29 19.04
N SER A 282 -19.70 -8.74 19.48
CA SER A 282 -21.03 -9.28 19.19
C SER A 282 -21.64 -8.52 18.02
N TYR A 283 -21.72 -9.16 16.87
CA TYR A 283 -22.43 -8.64 15.70
C TYR A 283 -23.91 -9.00 15.70
N SER A 284 -24.78 -8.06 15.33
CA SER A 284 -26.23 -8.31 15.19
C SER A 284 -26.93 -7.31 14.27
N GLY A 285 -28.11 -7.68 13.77
CA GLY A 285 -28.98 -6.80 12.97
C GLY A 285 -28.52 -6.57 11.53
N GLY A 286 -27.52 -7.32 11.06
CA GLY A 286 -27.07 -7.33 9.67
C GLY A 286 -28.10 -7.91 8.69
N THR A 287 -28.02 -7.48 7.44
CA THR A 287 -28.74 -8.12 6.33
C THR A 287 -27.86 -9.22 5.75
N VAL A 288 -28.34 -10.47 5.73
CA VAL A 288 -27.63 -11.58 5.10
C VAL A 288 -27.54 -11.32 3.60
N LEU A 289 -26.32 -11.23 3.10
CA LEU A 289 -26.03 -11.12 1.67
C LEU A 289 -26.05 -12.51 1.02
N THR A 290 -25.33 -13.47 1.63
CA THR A 290 -25.18 -14.82 1.10
C THR A 290 -24.64 -15.78 2.17
N GLU A 291 -24.73 -17.08 1.88
CA GLU A 291 -24.04 -18.14 2.61
C GLU A 291 -23.09 -18.84 1.63
N LEU A 292 -21.82 -18.95 2.01
CA LEU A 292 -20.75 -19.47 1.15
C LEU A 292 -20.07 -20.67 1.81
N THR A 293 -20.08 -21.81 1.13
CA THR A 293 -19.21 -22.95 1.47
C THR A 293 -17.90 -22.83 0.71
N LEU A 294 -16.77 -22.84 1.43
CA LEU A 294 -15.44 -22.56 0.88
C LEU A 294 -14.84 -23.81 0.21
N THR A 295 -15.27 -24.11 -1.02
CA THR A 295 -14.85 -25.33 -1.74
C THR A 295 -13.74 -25.10 -2.76
N GLU A 296 -13.51 -23.85 -3.16
CA GLU A 296 -12.49 -23.45 -4.14
C GLU A 296 -11.38 -22.65 -3.45
N THR A 297 -10.20 -22.56 -4.07
CA THR A 297 -9.12 -21.67 -3.61
C THR A 297 -9.60 -20.23 -3.51
N ILE A 298 -10.46 -19.79 -4.44
CA ILE A 298 -11.13 -18.49 -4.39
C ILE A 298 -12.63 -18.71 -4.50
N THR A 299 -13.35 -18.62 -3.38
CA THR A 299 -14.81 -18.70 -3.37
C THR A 299 -15.38 -17.33 -3.69
N ARG A 300 -16.12 -17.21 -4.80
CA ARG A 300 -16.61 -15.94 -5.33
C ARG A 300 -18.13 -15.79 -5.15
N TYR A 301 -18.57 -14.57 -4.88
CA TYR A 301 -19.98 -14.19 -4.87
C TYR A 301 -20.22 -12.84 -5.55
N GLY A 302 -21.38 -12.71 -6.20
CA GLY A 302 -21.90 -11.45 -6.73
C GLY A 302 -21.24 -11.02 -8.04
N ASN A 303 -21.04 -9.70 -8.22
CA ASN A 303 -20.53 -9.14 -9.47
C ASN A 303 -19.03 -9.40 -9.64
N THR A 304 -18.69 -10.51 -10.29
CA THR A 304 -17.31 -10.94 -10.53
C THR A 304 -16.76 -10.42 -11.86
N VAL A 305 -17.17 -9.23 -12.34
CA VAL A 305 -16.63 -8.65 -13.58
C VAL A 305 -15.13 -8.41 -13.39
N GLY A 306 -14.39 -9.39 -13.92
CA GLY A 306 -12.96 -9.62 -13.80
C GLY A 306 -12.70 -11.01 -14.39
N GLY A 307 -13.32 -11.29 -15.55
CA GLY A 307 -13.07 -12.51 -16.29
C GLY A 307 -11.59 -12.54 -16.62
N PHE A 308 -10.91 -13.63 -16.24
CA PHE A 308 -9.52 -13.96 -16.53
C PHE A 308 -8.97 -13.23 -17.76
N GLY A 309 -8.41 -12.04 -17.51
CA GLY A 309 -7.49 -11.39 -18.42
C GLY A 309 -6.22 -12.18 -18.32
N ASN A 310 -6.05 -13.15 -19.21
CA ASN A 310 -4.74 -13.69 -19.52
C ASN A 310 -3.88 -12.48 -19.92
N ASN A 311 -3.09 -11.93 -18.97
CA ASN A 311 -2.23 -10.77 -19.18
C ASN A 311 -1.04 -11.17 -20.06
N ASN A 312 -1.32 -11.49 -21.32
CA ASN A 312 -0.42 -11.23 -22.45
C ASN A 312 -0.67 -9.81 -22.98
N GLY A 313 -0.96 -8.88 -22.07
CA GLY A 313 -1.01 -7.45 -22.36
C GLY A 313 0.38 -6.89 -22.18
N VAL A 314 1.16 -6.87 -23.26
CA VAL A 314 2.15 -5.80 -23.44
C VAL A 314 1.35 -4.49 -23.48
N ARG A 315 1.02 -3.93 -22.32
CA ARG A 315 0.72 -2.51 -22.18
C ARG A 315 2.06 -1.87 -21.94
N GLY A 316 2.62 -1.34 -23.03
CA GLY A 316 3.89 -0.65 -22.97
C GLY A 316 3.75 0.52 -22.02
N ASP A 317 4.59 0.53 -20.98
CA ASP A 317 5.29 1.70 -20.46
C ASP A 317 4.51 3.01 -20.67
N MET A 318 3.27 3.04 -20.17
CA MET A 318 2.52 4.28 -20.05
C MET A 318 3.01 4.88 -18.76
N GLN A 319 4.17 5.53 -18.90
CA GLN A 319 4.63 6.66 -18.12
C GLN A 319 3.54 7.12 -17.15
N SER A 320 3.82 6.89 -15.86
CA SER A 320 3.08 7.43 -14.72
C SER A 320 2.47 8.78 -15.09
N GLY A 321 1.18 8.95 -14.77
CA GLY A 321 0.50 10.22 -14.95
C GLY A 321 1.42 11.33 -14.46
N ALA A 322 1.69 12.34 -15.31
CA ALA A 322 2.70 13.33 -14.99
C ALA A 322 2.46 13.92 -13.59
N LYS A 323 3.42 13.66 -12.67
CA LYS A 323 3.41 14.09 -11.27
C LYS A 323 2.89 15.54 -11.17
N PRO A 324 1.81 15.83 -10.42
CA PRO A 324 1.27 17.18 -10.34
C PRO A 324 2.28 18.12 -9.65
N GLN A 325 2.68 19.19 -10.34
CA GLN A 325 3.51 20.24 -9.73
C GLN A 325 2.67 21.08 -8.75
N ARG A 326 3.16 21.20 -7.50
CA ARG A 326 2.56 22.05 -6.46
C ARG A 326 2.41 23.50 -6.93
N SER A 327 1.28 24.14 -6.57
CA SER A 327 1.15 25.59 -6.60
C SER A 327 2.13 26.24 -5.61
N ALA A 328 2.55 27.47 -5.91
CA ALA A 328 3.57 28.22 -5.17
C ALA A 328 3.23 28.54 -3.69
N ASP A 329 2.06 28.13 -3.20
CA ASP A 329 1.60 28.30 -1.82
C ASP A 329 1.80 27.06 -0.93
N GLY A 330 2.31 25.95 -1.48
CA GLY A 330 2.72 24.82 -0.68
C GLY A 330 1.58 24.09 0.03
N THR A 331 0.37 24.11 -0.53
CA THR A 331 -0.75 23.30 -0.03
C THR A 331 -1.20 22.31 -1.09
N MET A 332 -1.13 21.02 -0.77
CA MET A 332 -1.83 19.97 -1.53
C MET A 332 -3.34 20.13 -1.27
N PRO A 333 -4.21 19.92 -2.27
CA PRO A 333 -5.61 19.64 -1.99
C PRO A 333 -5.67 18.35 -1.17
N ILE A 334 -6.00 18.46 0.11
CA ILE A 334 -6.20 17.29 0.97
C ILE A 334 -7.38 16.49 0.37
N PRO A 335 -7.25 15.18 0.14
CA PRO A 335 -8.39 14.34 -0.21
C PRO A 335 -9.47 14.52 0.86
N GLN A 336 -10.65 15.00 0.46
CA GLN A 336 -11.74 15.40 1.37
C GLN A 336 -12.22 14.28 2.32
N ASN A 337 -11.74 13.03 2.15
CA ASN A 337 -12.15 11.86 2.93
C ASN A 337 -11.10 11.35 3.95
N GLY A 338 -9.88 11.89 3.99
CA GLY A 338 -8.79 11.36 4.84
C GLY A 338 -8.80 11.80 6.32
N GLN A 339 -9.57 12.85 6.67
CA GLN A 339 -9.44 13.50 7.97
C GLN A 339 -10.31 12.92 9.11
N GLN A 340 -11.22 11.98 8.86
CA GLN A 340 -12.21 11.66 9.91
C GLN A 340 -11.79 10.60 10.95
N ASN A 341 -10.76 9.77 10.72
CA ASN A 341 -10.52 8.62 11.61
C ASN A 341 -9.17 8.57 12.35
N PHE A 342 -8.26 9.54 12.19
CA PHE A 342 -6.96 9.50 12.91
C PHE A 342 -6.88 10.40 14.16
N GLN A 343 -7.95 11.13 14.49
CA GLN A 343 -8.03 11.90 15.73
C GLN A 343 -9.01 11.26 16.72
N LYS A 344 -8.60 10.17 17.39
CA LYS A 344 -9.04 9.80 18.75
C LYS A 344 -8.32 8.53 19.24
N ALA A 345 -7.11 8.74 19.74
CA ALA A 345 -6.51 7.88 20.75
C ALA A 345 -5.73 8.77 21.73
N GLN A 346 -6.46 9.31 22.71
CA GLN A 346 -5.94 9.68 24.02
C GLN A 346 -6.81 8.98 25.06
#